data_AF-A0A8T6M162-F1
#
_entry.id   AF-A0A8T6M162-F1
#
_cell.length_a   1.000
_cell.length_b   1.000
_cell.length_c   1.000
_cell.angle_alpha   90.00
_cell.angle_beta   90.00
_cell.angle_gamma   90.00
#
_symmetry.space_group_name_H-M   'P 1'
#
loop_
_entity.id
_entity.type
_entity.pdbx_description
1 polymer ?
#
loop_
_entity_poly.entity_id
_entity_poly.type
_entity_poly.pdbx_seq_one_letter_code
_entity_poly.pdbx_strand_id
1 'polypeptide(L)' 'MLIAIALVGTAYVFFSGMIGGKTAKPISIADSDGNTVVVNNDGTEAINSGEIKIFVNGKEATVLN' A
#
# COMPACT_ATOMS: atom_id res chain seq x y z
N MET A 1 8.84 -17.55 32.12
CA MET A 1 8.36 -16.20 31.76
C MET A 1 9.16 -15.52 30.66
N LEU A 2 10.50 -15.67 30.57
CA LEU A 2 11.32 -15.04 29.53
C LEU A 2 10.89 -15.37 28.08
N ILE A 3 10.55 -16.63 27.81
CA ILE A 3 10.13 -17.07 26.46
C ILE A 3 8.80 -16.43 26.01
N ALA A 4 7.89 -16.16 26.94
CA ALA A 4 6.61 -15.52 26.63
C ALA A 4 6.80 -14.04 26.28
N ILE A 5 7.66 -13.33 27.02
CA ILE A 5 7.98 -11.92 26.74
C ILE A 5 8.72 -11.80 25.40
N ALA A 6 9.64 -12.72 25.12
CA ALA A 6 10.35 -12.76 23.84
C ALA A 6 9.38 -13.01 22.67
N LEU A 7 8.42 -13.92 22.81
CA LEU A 7 7.41 -14.20 21.79
C LEU A 7 6.48 -13.00 21.54
N VAL A 8 6.04 -12.32 22.60
CA VAL A 8 5.17 -11.13 22.48
C VAL A 8 5.93 -9.98 21.80
N GLY A 9 7.20 -9.77 22.14
CA GLY A 9 8.04 -8.75 21.51
C GLY A 9 8.28 -9.00 20.02
N THR A 10 8.61 -10.23 19.63
CA THR A 10 8.84 -10.58 18.21
C THR A 10 7.55 -10.52 17.40
N ALA A 11 6.43 -10.96 17.98
CA ALA A 11 5.11 -10.84 17.35
C ALA A 11 4.72 -9.38 17.12
N TYR A 12 4.91 -8.50 18.11
CA TYR A 12 4.61 -7.07 17.97
C TYR A 12 5.38 -6.44 16.81
N VAL A 13 6.70 -6.66 16.72
CA VAL A 13 7.53 -6.12 15.64
C VAL A 13 7.11 -6.66 14.27
N PHE A 14 6.77 -7.95 14.20
CA PHE A 14 6.29 -8.58 12.99
C PHE A 14 4.97 -7.97 12.51
N PHE A 15 3.98 -7.85 13.41
CA PHE A 15 2.68 -7.26 13.08
C PHE A 15 2.80 -5.76 12.79
N SER A 16 3.62 -5.01 13.51
CA SER A 16 3.83 -3.57 13.23
C SER A 16 4.46 -3.37 11.85
N GLY A 17 5.41 -4.21 11.45
CA GLY A 17 6.02 -4.16 10.13
C GLY A 17 5.05 -4.55 9.01
N MET A 18 4.21 -5.57 9.23
CA MET A 18 3.18 -5.97 8.26
C MET A 18 2.09 -4.91 8.10
N ILE A 19 1.62 -4.35 9.22
CA ILE A 19 0.56 -3.34 9.23
C ILE A 19 1.05 -2.04 8.58
N GLY A 20 2.25 -1.57 8.97
CA GLY A 20 2.85 -0.37 8.39
C GLY A 20 3.28 -0.54 6.93
N GLY A 21 3.70 -1.74 6.53
CA GLY A 21 4.24 -1.97 5.19
C GLY A 21 3.18 -2.28 4.13
N LYS A 22 2.32 -3.27 4.38
CA LYS A 22 1.40 -3.81 3.35
C LYS A 22 -0.05 -3.35 3.50
N THR A 23 -0.49 -3.01 4.70
CA THR A 23 -1.89 -2.62 4.95
C THR A 23 -2.07 -1.13 5.23
N ALA A 24 -0.99 -0.35 5.29
CA ALA A 24 -1.07 1.08 5.54
C ALA A 24 -1.66 1.86 4.36
N LYS A 25 -1.36 1.42 3.13
CA LYS A 25 -1.79 2.07 1.88
C LYS A 25 -2.35 1.08 0.82
N PRO A 26 -3.28 0.17 1.17
CA PRO A 26 -3.99 -0.61 0.16
C PRO A 26 -4.73 0.33 -0.79
N ILE A 27 -4.58 0.05 -2.08
CA ILE A 27 -5.30 0.76 -3.14
C ILE A 27 -6.29 -0.19 -3.81
N SER A 28 -7.44 0.33 -4.17
CA SER A 28 -8.45 -0.38 -4.96
C SER A 28 -8.87 0.44 -6.17
N ILE A 29 -9.41 -0.24 -7.18
CA ILE A 29 -10.06 0.41 -8.31
C ILE A 29 -11.52 0.61 -7.90
N ALA A 30 -11.92 1.87 -7.77
CA ALA A 30 -13.29 2.24 -7.42
C ALA A 30 -14.20 2.22 -8.65
N ASP A 31 -13.67 2.67 -9.80
CA ASP A 31 -14.40 2.73 -11.06
C ASP A 31 -13.44 2.73 -12.25
N SER A 32 -13.97 2.41 -13.42
CA SER A 32 -13.26 2.35 -14.69
C SER A 32 -14.24 2.69 -15.80
N ASP A 33 -14.03 3.83 -16.47
CA ASP A 33 -14.80 4.22 -17.64
C ASP A 33 -13.87 4.60 -18.80
N GLY A 34 -13.95 3.83 -19.89
CA GLY A 34 -13.11 4.01 -21.08
C GLY A 34 -11.61 4.08 -20.77
N ASN A 35 -11.04 5.28 -20.86
CA ASN A 35 -9.62 5.56 -20.62
C ASN A 35 -9.35 6.13 -19.22
N THR A 36 -10.35 6.17 -18.34
CA THR A 36 -10.26 6.68 -16.98
C THR A 36 -10.36 5.53 -15.98
N VAL A 37 -9.44 5.49 -15.02
CA VAL A 37 -9.48 4.58 -13.87
C VAL A 37 -9.47 5.42 -12.61
N VAL A 38 -10.47 5.23 -11.76
CA VAL A 38 -10.57 5.88 -10.46
C VAL A 38 -10.00 4.93 -9.41
N VAL A 39 -8.98 5.40 -8.68
CA VAL A 39 -8.34 4.64 -7.61
C VAL A 39 -8.69 5.23 -6.26
N ASN A 40 -9.05 4.37 -5.31
CA ASN A 40 -9.27 4.73 -3.92
C ASN A 40 -8.07 4.30 -3.07
N ASN A 41 -7.80 5.09 -2.04
CA ASN A 41 -6.92 4.70 -0.95
C ASN A 41 -7.78 4.15 0.20
N ASP A 42 -7.81 2.83 0.33
CA ASP A 42 -8.52 2.15 1.41
C ASP A 42 -7.65 2.01 2.68
N GLY A 43 -6.45 2.59 2.63
CA GLY A 43 -5.50 2.60 3.72
C GLY A 43 -5.78 3.64 4.79
N THR A 44 -5.07 3.49 5.90
CA THR A 44 -5.11 4.45 7.02
C THR A 44 -4.14 5.60 6.85
N GLU A 45 -3.18 5.50 5.92
CA GLU A 45 -2.18 6.53 5.65
C GLU A 45 -2.41 7.21 4.29
N ALA A 46 -2.03 8.48 4.17
CA ALA A 46 -2.06 9.19 2.90
C ALA A 46 -1.06 8.60 1.88
N ILE A 47 -1.42 8.73 0.60
CA ILE A 47 -0.55 8.45 -0.54
C ILE A 47 0.01 9.78 -1.06
N ASN A 48 1.34 9.90 -1.08
CA ASN A 48 2.03 11.12 -1.47
C ASN A 48 2.41 11.12 -2.96
N SER A 49 2.79 12.30 -3.46
CA SER A 49 3.28 12.45 -4.84
C SER A 49 4.50 11.55 -5.10
N GLY A 50 4.43 10.76 -6.18
CA GLY A 50 5.49 9.83 -6.59
C GLY A 50 5.42 8.43 -5.97
N GLU A 51 4.50 8.16 -5.04
CA GLU A 51 4.32 6.82 -4.47
C GLU A 51 3.54 5.87 -5.40
N ILE A 52 2.71 6.41 -6.30
CA ILE A 52 2.01 5.65 -7.33
C ILE A 52 2.78 5.71 -8.65
N LYS A 53 2.98 4.53 -9.25
CA LYS A 53 3.51 4.38 -10.60
C LYS A 53 2.56 3.54 -11.42
N ILE A 54 2.25 4.01 -12.63
CA ILE A 54 1.36 3.31 -13.55
C ILE A 54 2.22 2.66 -14.62
N PHE A 55 2.02 1.38 -14.89
CA PHE A 55 2.72 0.66 -15.96
C PHE A 55 1.72 0.13 -16.97
N VAL A 56 1.94 0.42 -18.24
CA VAL A 56 1.14 -0.10 -19.36
C VAL A 56 2.05 -0.93 -20.24
N ASN A 57 1.70 -2.21 -20.45
CA ASN A 57 2.50 -3.15 -21.22
C ASN A 57 3.97 -3.24 -20.75
N GLY A 58 4.19 -3.16 -19.43
CA GLY A 58 5.51 -3.25 -18.81
C GLY A 58 6.37 -1.98 -18.89
N LYS A 59 5.84 -0.86 -19.39
CA LYS A 59 6.52 0.44 -19.41
C LYS A 59 5.82 1.42 -18.48
N GLU A 60 6.58 2.20 -17.73
CA GLU A 60 6.04 3.26 -16.88
C GLU A 60 5.34 4.29 -17.79
N ALA A 61 4.07 4.56 -17.50
CA ALA A 61 3.28 5.53 -18.23
C ALA A 61 3.66 6.94 -17.76
N THR A 62 4.06 7.78 -18.70
CA THR A 62 4.35 9.20 -18.42
C THR A 62 3.05 9.99 -18.50
N VAL A 63 2.71 10.70 -17.43
CA VAL A 63 1.62 11.68 -17.47
C VAL A 63 2.09 12.87 -18.29
N LEU A 64 1.46 13.11 -19.44
CA LEU A 64 1.58 14.37 -20.17
C LEU A 64 0.47 15.31 -19.68
N ASN A 65 0.87 16.54 -19.38
CA ASN A 65 0.04 17.65 -18.93
C ASN A 65 -0.31 18.60 -20.07
#